data_AF-A0A7I8MMI0-F1
#
_entry.id   AF-A0A7I8MMI0-F1
#
_cell.length_a   1.000
_cell.length_b   1.000
_cell.length_c   1.000
_cell.angle_alpha   90.00
_cell.angle_beta   90.00
_cell.angle_gamma   90.00
#
_symmetry.space_group_name_H-M   'P 1'
#
loop_
_entity.id
_entity.type
_entity.pdbx_description
1 polymer ?
#
loop_
_entity_poly.entity_id
_entity_poly.type
_entity_poly.pdbx_seq_one_letter_code
_entity_poly.pdbx_strand_id
1 'polypeptide(L)'
;MKKLISGIIAAIILSSNMVCADERPFWTEKSTFIEGDALYAVGVASKSKTIEDGREKAFQKGRMEVMNYAQIANLDGAGITIETQMTYEERNKDRTYNVYRLLKTDVKKLLNAQKKQQTTTQARIKELDKMLVVNKALTADYVSKQKEIAMLAQEGKDAVRELQEIKNDAIQKQQDLENLYRIIEEKISNRQITIKRIKQKRSEYNTQEEEIERLFQEIKNRVVERSKKAKKYIIRGMKKEDVKNLLGKPDGVELLGDLWHYGSISIFFSGGVVSEVI
;
A
#
# COMPACT_ATOMS: atom_id res chain seq x y z
N MET A 1 -27.59 -137.94 24.91
CA MET A 1 -26.18 -138.14 25.31
C MET A 1 -25.27 -137.77 24.13
N LYS A 2 -24.31 -136.85 24.36
CA LYS A 2 -23.05 -136.57 23.59
C LYS A 2 -23.19 -136.22 22.09
N LYS A 3 -23.19 -134.94 21.71
CA LYS A 3 -22.03 -134.10 21.30
C LYS A 3 -21.07 -134.75 20.29
N LEU A 4 -20.97 -134.18 19.09
CA LEU A 4 -19.68 -133.82 18.49
C LEU A 4 -19.85 -132.70 17.45
N ILE A 5 -19.01 -131.68 17.63
CA ILE A 5 -18.85 -130.43 16.90
C ILE A 5 -17.79 -130.66 15.82
N SER A 6 -18.01 -130.19 14.59
CA SER A 6 -16.97 -129.88 13.59
C SER A 6 -17.68 -129.22 12.39
N GLY A 7 -17.28 -128.11 11.78
CA GLY A 7 -16.15 -127.22 11.90
C GLY A 7 -16.33 -126.16 10.80
N ILE A 8 -16.11 -124.90 11.15
CA ILE A 8 -16.26 -123.67 10.36
C ILE A 8 -15.27 -123.64 9.19
N ILE A 9 -15.65 -123.14 8.01
CA ILE A 9 -14.90 -122.12 7.24
C ILE A 9 -15.92 -121.19 6.57
N ALA A 10 -16.03 -119.97 7.10
CA ALA A 10 -16.69 -118.83 6.48
C ALA A 10 -15.64 -118.08 5.63
N ALA A 11 -15.87 -117.97 4.33
CA ALA A 11 -15.08 -117.10 3.46
C ALA A 11 -15.76 -115.72 3.40
N ILE A 12 -15.42 -114.85 4.35
CA ILE A 12 -15.69 -113.41 4.26
C ILE A 12 -14.69 -112.85 3.25
N ILE A 13 -15.15 -112.61 2.02
CA ILE A 13 -14.41 -111.83 1.04
C ILE A 13 -14.46 -110.38 1.51
N LEU A 14 -13.46 -109.99 2.31
CA LEU A 14 -13.07 -108.60 2.50
C LEU A 14 -12.54 -108.08 1.17
N SER A 15 -13.41 -107.47 0.37
CA SER A 15 -12.99 -106.61 -0.74
C SER A 15 -12.33 -105.36 -0.16
N SER A 16 -11.03 -105.46 0.05
CA SER A 16 -10.12 -104.33 0.23
C SER A 16 -10.23 -103.44 -1.01
N ASN A 17 -11.02 -102.36 -0.92
CA ASN A 17 -10.84 -101.23 -1.82
C ASN A 17 -9.47 -100.62 -1.52
N MET A 18 -8.43 -101.10 -2.21
CA MET A 18 -7.22 -100.33 -2.43
C MET A 18 -7.64 -99.07 -3.21
N VAL A 19 -7.83 -97.96 -2.50
CA VAL A 19 -7.86 -96.64 -3.11
C VAL A 19 -6.46 -96.36 -3.62
N CYS A 20 -6.25 -96.65 -4.90
CA CYS A 20 -5.06 -96.32 -5.65
C CYS A 20 -5.46 -95.25 -6.68
N ALA A 21 -5.37 -93.98 -6.28
CA ALA A 21 -5.12 -92.81 -7.14
C ALA A 21 -5.05 -91.56 -6.26
N ASP A 22 -3.93 -90.83 -6.35
CA ASP A 22 -3.70 -89.48 -5.84
C ASP A 22 -4.62 -88.46 -6.57
N GLU A 23 -5.94 -88.57 -6.43
CA GLU A 23 -6.86 -87.61 -7.03
C GLU A 23 -6.97 -86.38 -6.12
N ARG A 24 -6.35 -85.29 -6.56
CA ARG A 24 -6.51 -83.98 -5.94
C ARG A 24 -8.00 -83.62 -5.90
N PRO A 25 -8.54 -83.14 -4.76
CA PRO A 25 -9.93 -82.72 -4.71
C PRO A 25 -10.24 -81.68 -5.78
N PHE A 26 -11.40 -81.78 -6.45
CA PHE A 26 -11.75 -80.90 -7.58
C PHE A 26 -11.68 -79.39 -7.26
N TRP A 27 -11.92 -79.01 -5.99
CA TRP A 27 -11.87 -77.62 -5.57
C TRP A 27 -10.44 -77.05 -5.59
N THR A 28 -9.40 -77.88 -5.58
CA THR A 28 -8.00 -77.42 -5.65
C THR A 28 -7.65 -76.78 -7.01
N GLU A 29 -8.47 -77.00 -8.04
CA GLU A 29 -8.33 -76.42 -9.37
C GLU A 29 -9.10 -75.10 -9.55
N LYS A 30 -9.88 -74.69 -8.56
CA LYS A 30 -10.67 -73.45 -8.58
C LYS A 30 -9.92 -72.35 -7.82
N SER A 31 -10.12 -71.09 -8.21
CA SER A 31 -9.69 -69.93 -7.41
C SER A 31 -10.79 -69.50 -6.45
N THR A 32 -11.99 -69.29 -6.98
CA THR A 32 -13.20 -68.94 -6.23
C THR A 32 -14.43 -69.53 -6.92
N PHE A 33 -15.47 -69.85 -6.16
CA PHE A 33 -16.78 -70.26 -6.69
C PHE A 33 -17.88 -70.03 -5.65
N ILE A 34 -19.13 -69.92 -6.11
CA ILE A 34 -20.30 -69.75 -5.25
C ILE A 34 -21.10 -71.04 -5.25
N GLU A 35 -21.52 -71.47 -4.08
CA GLU A 35 -22.45 -72.59 -3.90
C GLU A 35 -23.48 -72.21 -2.83
N GLY A 36 -24.75 -72.13 -3.23
CA GLY A 36 -25.83 -71.62 -2.38
C GLY A 36 -25.57 -70.19 -1.92
N ASP A 37 -25.65 -69.97 -0.61
CA ASP A 37 -25.43 -68.66 0.04
C ASP A 37 -23.96 -68.42 0.43
N ALA A 38 -23.02 -69.28 0.01
CA ALA A 38 -21.63 -69.22 0.42
C ALA A 38 -20.67 -69.00 -0.77
N LEU A 39 -19.68 -68.13 -0.55
CA LEU A 39 -18.51 -67.98 -1.42
C LEU A 39 -17.42 -68.89 -0.88
N TYR A 40 -16.89 -69.71 -1.76
CA TYR A 40 -15.72 -70.53 -1.54
C TYR A 40 -14.51 -69.91 -2.24
N ALA A 41 -13.40 -69.83 -1.53
CA ALA A 41 -12.13 -69.31 -2.04
C ALA A 41 -11.00 -70.28 -1.69
N VAL A 42 -10.09 -70.48 -2.63
CA VAL A 42 -9.02 -71.48 -2.51
C VAL A 42 -7.70 -70.76 -2.38
N GLY A 43 -7.10 -70.89 -1.20
CA GLY A 43 -5.77 -70.40 -0.94
C GLY A 43 -4.71 -71.43 -1.27
N VAL A 44 -3.66 -71.05 -2.00
CA VAL A 44 -2.60 -71.98 -2.44
C VAL A 44 -1.21 -71.51 -2.01
N ALA A 45 -0.55 -72.28 -1.16
CA ALA A 45 0.85 -72.09 -0.78
C ALA A 45 1.72 -73.18 -1.39
N SER A 46 2.52 -72.84 -2.39
CA SER A 46 3.43 -73.78 -3.06
C SER A 46 4.83 -73.73 -2.44
N LYS A 47 5.52 -74.88 -2.45
CA LYS A 47 6.93 -75.03 -2.01
C LYS A 47 7.21 -74.53 -0.58
N SER A 48 6.27 -74.76 0.34
CA SER A 48 6.44 -74.39 1.75
C SER A 48 7.41 -75.36 2.44
N LYS A 49 8.28 -74.83 3.30
CA LYS A 49 9.30 -75.66 3.99
C LYS A 49 8.68 -76.60 5.02
N THR A 50 7.57 -76.16 5.64
CA THR A 50 6.78 -76.95 6.59
C THR A 50 5.31 -76.88 6.20
N ILE A 51 4.54 -77.86 6.65
CA ILE A 51 3.09 -77.93 6.42
C ILE A 51 2.40 -76.71 7.08
N GLU A 52 2.77 -76.37 8.31
CA GLU A 52 2.15 -75.24 9.04
C GLU A 52 2.41 -73.88 8.37
N ASP A 53 3.64 -73.64 7.88
CA ASP A 53 3.94 -72.45 7.08
C ASP A 53 3.07 -72.40 5.80
N GLY A 54 2.87 -73.56 5.17
CA GLY A 54 1.97 -73.69 4.03
C GLY A 54 0.51 -73.42 4.37
N ARG A 55 0.00 -73.92 5.51
CA ARG A 55 -1.38 -73.70 5.98
C ARG A 55 -1.68 -72.23 6.25
N GLU A 56 -0.74 -71.52 6.86
CA GLU A 56 -0.88 -70.09 7.13
C GLU A 56 -0.84 -69.27 5.83
N LYS A 57 0.16 -69.52 4.96
CA LYS A 57 0.26 -68.85 3.66
C LYS A 57 -0.95 -69.13 2.76
N ALA A 58 -1.45 -70.36 2.77
CA ALA A 58 -2.64 -70.74 2.02
C ALA A 58 -3.85 -69.99 2.58
N PHE A 59 -4.03 -69.94 3.90
CA PHE A 59 -5.10 -69.15 4.52
C PHE A 59 -5.05 -67.68 4.10
N GLN A 60 -3.90 -67.01 4.25
CA GLN A 60 -3.76 -65.60 3.89
C GLN A 60 -4.03 -65.35 2.40
N LYS A 61 -3.58 -66.22 1.51
CA LYS A 61 -3.89 -66.13 0.07
C LYS A 61 -5.37 -66.33 -0.23
N GLY A 62 -6.02 -67.30 0.41
CA GLY A 62 -7.46 -67.47 0.26
C GLY A 62 -8.24 -66.25 0.78
N ARG A 63 -7.78 -65.59 1.86
CA ARG A 63 -8.36 -64.31 2.31
C ARG A 63 -8.22 -63.21 1.25
N MET A 64 -7.06 -63.12 0.60
CA MET A 64 -6.84 -62.16 -0.50
C MET A 64 -7.78 -62.43 -1.68
N GLU A 65 -8.05 -63.69 -2.03
CA GLU A 65 -9.03 -64.02 -3.07
C GLU A 65 -10.45 -63.54 -2.69
N VAL A 66 -10.85 -63.69 -1.43
CA VAL A 66 -12.14 -63.15 -0.93
C VAL A 66 -12.15 -61.60 -0.98
N MET A 67 -11.05 -60.94 -0.59
CA MET A 67 -10.91 -59.48 -0.67
C MET A 67 -11.03 -58.98 -2.10
N ASN A 68 -10.36 -59.65 -3.04
CA ASN A 68 -10.35 -59.31 -4.46
C ASN A 68 -11.72 -59.51 -5.08
N TYR A 69 -12.39 -60.62 -4.76
CA TYR A 69 -13.74 -60.90 -5.23
C TYR A 69 -14.74 -59.83 -4.76
N ALA A 70 -14.73 -59.51 -3.46
CA ALA A 70 -15.69 -58.57 -2.88
C ALA A 70 -15.31 -57.09 -3.09
N GLN A 71 -14.07 -56.81 -3.55
CA GLN A 71 -13.47 -55.48 -3.63
C GLN A 71 -13.44 -54.74 -2.27
N ILE A 72 -13.23 -55.50 -1.19
CA ILE A 72 -13.21 -55.00 0.19
C ILE A 72 -11.79 -55.16 0.74
N ALA A 73 -11.18 -54.04 1.14
CA ALA A 73 -9.81 -54.04 1.66
C ALA A 73 -9.68 -54.58 3.10
N ASN A 74 -10.75 -54.54 3.89
CA ASN A 74 -10.74 -54.98 5.29
C ASN A 74 -11.97 -55.86 5.59
N LEU A 75 -11.79 -57.18 5.48
CA LEU A 75 -12.85 -58.17 5.74
C LEU A 75 -13.25 -58.20 7.22
N ASP A 76 -12.28 -58.08 8.14
CA ASP A 76 -12.54 -58.15 9.58
C ASP A 76 -13.33 -56.92 10.05
N GLY A 77 -12.95 -55.73 9.60
CA GLY A 77 -13.69 -54.49 9.88
C GLY A 77 -15.09 -54.43 9.26
N ALA A 78 -15.36 -55.26 8.25
CA ALA A 78 -16.67 -55.43 7.64
C ALA A 78 -17.51 -56.55 8.31
N GLY A 79 -16.97 -57.21 9.35
CA GLY A 79 -17.66 -58.29 10.06
C GLY A 79 -17.79 -59.58 9.24
N ILE A 80 -16.90 -59.76 8.24
CA ILE A 80 -16.89 -60.92 7.35
C ILE A 80 -15.99 -62.00 7.98
N THR A 81 -16.61 -63.05 8.50
CA THR A 81 -15.89 -64.22 9.00
C THR A 81 -15.52 -65.16 7.86
N ILE A 82 -14.30 -65.67 7.90
CA ILE A 82 -13.77 -66.62 6.91
C ILE A 82 -13.41 -67.90 7.64
N GLU A 83 -14.05 -68.99 7.26
CA GLU A 83 -13.87 -70.29 7.90
C GLU A 83 -13.13 -71.24 6.97
N THR A 84 -12.24 -72.04 7.54
CA THR A 84 -11.62 -73.14 6.79
C THR A 84 -12.55 -74.33 6.76
N GLN A 85 -12.87 -74.81 5.56
CA GLN A 85 -13.69 -76.01 5.40
C GLN A 85 -12.83 -77.25 5.20
N MET A 86 -11.82 -77.14 4.34
CA MET A 86 -10.95 -78.27 3.99
C MET A 86 -9.51 -77.80 3.76
N THR A 87 -8.56 -78.71 3.99
CA THR A 87 -7.14 -78.53 3.69
C THR A 87 -6.66 -79.76 2.94
N TYR A 88 -5.97 -79.56 1.81
CA TYR A 88 -5.30 -80.60 1.06
C TYR A 88 -3.81 -80.30 1.00
N GLU A 89 -3.00 -81.32 1.21
CA GLU A 89 -1.56 -81.20 1.37
C GLU A 89 -0.87 -82.21 0.47
N GLU A 90 0.07 -81.72 -0.32
CA GLU A 90 0.84 -82.54 -1.25
C GLU A 90 2.32 -82.32 -0.98
N ARG A 91 3.06 -83.41 -0.76
CA ARG A 91 4.51 -83.36 -0.59
C ARG A 91 5.20 -83.42 -1.94
N ASN A 92 6.02 -82.42 -2.23
CA ASN A 92 6.83 -82.35 -3.44
C ASN A 92 8.06 -83.26 -3.36
N LYS A 93 8.63 -83.62 -4.53
CA LYS A 93 9.86 -84.42 -4.64
C LYS A 93 11.08 -83.77 -3.95
N ASP A 94 11.08 -82.44 -3.85
CA ASP A 94 12.13 -81.64 -3.19
C ASP A 94 11.96 -81.51 -1.66
N ARG A 95 11.06 -82.32 -1.07
CA ARG A 95 10.70 -82.31 0.37
C ARG A 95 9.98 -81.04 0.84
N THR A 96 9.54 -80.17 -0.06
CA THR A 96 8.63 -79.06 0.26
C THR A 96 7.17 -79.50 0.19
N TYR A 97 6.23 -78.63 0.57
CA TYR A 97 4.79 -78.90 0.58
C TYR A 97 4.01 -77.88 -0.25
N ASN A 98 3.04 -78.37 -1.04
CA ASN A 98 1.96 -77.56 -1.56
C ASN A 98 0.76 -77.73 -0.65
N VAL A 99 0.23 -76.62 -0.13
CA VAL A 99 -0.94 -76.62 0.75
C VAL A 99 -2.05 -75.83 0.08
N TYR A 100 -3.21 -76.46 -0.02
CA TYR A 100 -4.44 -75.90 -0.56
C TYR A 100 -5.44 -75.79 0.59
N ARG A 101 -6.09 -74.64 0.73
CA ARG A 101 -7.06 -74.41 1.80
C ARG A 101 -8.35 -73.85 1.22
N LEU A 102 -9.43 -74.59 1.38
CA LEU A 102 -10.77 -74.15 0.99
C LEU A 102 -11.36 -73.32 2.12
N LEU A 103 -11.59 -72.05 1.83
CA LEU A 103 -12.19 -71.08 2.72
C LEU A 103 -13.63 -70.83 2.32
N LYS A 104 -14.50 -70.59 3.30
CA LYS A 104 -15.91 -70.30 3.12
C LYS A 104 -16.27 -68.99 3.80
N THR A 105 -17.12 -68.20 3.15
CA THR A 105 -17.72 -67.01 3.74
C THR A 105 -19.13 -66.78 3.18
N ASP A 106 -19.91 -65.93 3.85
CA ASP A 106 -21.31 -65.64 3.53
C ASP A 106 -21.41 -64.58 2.41
N VAL A 107 -22.05 -64.93 1.29
CA VAL A 107 -22.21 -64.03 0.13
C VAL A 107 -23.05 -62.80 0.48
N LYS A 108 -24.10 -62.96 1.30
CA LYS A 108 -24.98 -61.84 1.68
C LYS A 108 -24.20 -60.82 2.50
N LYS A 109 -23.31 -61.26 3.40
CA LYS A 109 -22.44 -60.36 4.15
C LYS A 109 -21.45 -59.62 3.24
N LEU A 110 -20.84 -60.31 2.29
CA LEU A 110 -19.94 -59.69 1.29
C LEU A 110 -20.65 -58.62 0.48
N LEU A 111 -21.81 -58.94 -0.10
CA LEU A 111 -22.58 -58.02 -0.94
C LEU A 111 -23.08 -56.79 -0.14
N ASN A 112 -23.50 -57.00 1.10
CA ASN A 112 -23.90 -55.90 1.97
C ASN A 112 -22.74 -54.95 2.28
N ALA A 113 -21.56 -55.50 2.58
CA ALA A 113 -20.36 -54.70 2.82
C ALA A 113 -19.93 -53.94 1.55
N GLN A 114 -19.97 -54.59 0.39
CA GLN A 114 -19.69 -53.96 -0.90
C GLN A 114 -20.67 -52.81 -1.20
N LYS A 115 -21.97 -53.04 -1.03
CA LYS A 115 -23.00 -52.00 -1.22
C LYS A 115 -22.81 -50.81 -0.28
N LYS A 116 -22.46 -51.07 0.98
CA LYS A 116 -22.15 -50.01 1.96
C LYS A 116 -20.93 -49.19 1.53
N GLN A 117 -19.87 -49.85 1.05
CA GLN A 117 -18.68 -49.18 0.54
C GLN A 117 -19.01 -48.32 -0.68
N GLN A 118 -19.74 -48.85 -1.66
CA GLN A 118 -20.18 -48.10 -2.84
C GLN A 118 -21.03 -46.88 -2.47
N THR A 119 -22.00 -47.04 -1.56
CA THR A 119 -22.85 -45.94 -1.09
C THR A 119 -22.01 -44.84 -0.42
N THR A 120 -21.04 -45.24 0.42
CA THR A 120 -20.12 -44.31 1.08
C THR A 120 -19.25 -43.56 0.06
N THR A 121 -18.71 -44.26 -0.93
CA THR A 121 -17.93 -43.65 -2.02
C THR A 121 -18.77 -42.67 -2.83
N GLN A 122 -20.01 -43.03 -3.18
CA GLN A 122 -20.93 -42.13 -3.87
C GLN A 122 -21.28 -40.89 -3.05
N ALA A 123 -21.49 -41.05 -1.74
CA ALA A 123 -21.73 -39.91 -0.84
C ALA A 123 -20.52 -38.97 -0.80
N ARG A 124 -19.31 -39.52 -0.69
CA ARG A 124 -18.05 -38.75 -0.74
C ARG A 124 -17.85 -38.04 -2.08
N ILE A 125 -18.15 -38.69 -3.20
CA ILE A 125 -18.08 -38.06 -4.53
C ILE A 125 -19.03 -36.87 -4.60
N LYS A 126 -20.30 -37.04 -4.17
CA LYS A 126 -21.26 -35.93 -4.12
C LYS A 126 -20.81 -34.78 -3.23
N GLU A 127 -20.12 -35.08 -2.13
CA GLU A 127 -19.57 -34.07 -1.24
C GLU A 127 -18.40 -33.32 -1.90
N LEU A 128 -17.50 -34.04 -2.58
CA LEU A 128 -16.40 -33.45 -3.36
C LEU A 128 -16.92 -32.55 -4.49
N ASP A 129 -17.99 -32.96 -5.18
CA ASP A 129 -18.63 -32.12 -6.22
C ASP A 129 -19.15 -30.80 -5.63
N LYS A 130 -19.78 -30.85 -4.45
CA LYS A 130 -20.22 -29.63 -3.73
C LYS A 130 -19.03 -28.75 -3.36
N MET A 131 -17.96 -29.34 -2.82
CA MET A 131 -16.74 -28.59 -2.49
C MET A 131 -16.11 -27.95 -3.72
N LEU A 132 -16.11 -28.64 -4.87
CA LEU A 132 -15.58 -28.13 -6.12
C LEU A 132 -16.37 -26.92 -6.63
N VAL A 133 -17.70 -26.94 -6.52
CA VAL A 133 -18.55 -25.78 -6.85
C VAL A 133 -18.22 -24.59 -5.94
N VAL A 134 -18.11 -24.82 -4.63
CA VAL A 134 -17.76 -23.77 -3.66
C VAL A 134 -16.37 -23.19 -3.95
N ASN A 135 -15.38 -24.05 -4.23
CA ASN A 135 -14.02 -23.61 -4.54
C ASN A 135 -13.96 -22.78 -5.84
N LYS A 136 -14.72 -23.19 -6.87
CA LYS A 136 -14.86 -22.38 -8.09
C LYS A 136 -15.46 -20.99 -7.80
N ALA A 137 -16.50 -20.92 -6.98
CA ALA A 137 -17.11 -19.65 -6.59
C ALA A 137 -16.13 -18.76 -5.80
N LEU A 138 -15.41 -19.33 -4.83
CA LEU A 138 -14.39 -18.63 -4.05
C LEU A 138 -13.24 -18.13 -4.93
N THR A 139 -12.81 -18.93 -5.91
CA THR A 139 -11.75 -18.53 -6.86
C THR A 139 -12.21 -17.35 -7.72
N ALA A 140 -13.46 -17.37 -8.20
CA ALA A 140 -14.01 -16.27 -8.98
C ALA A 140 -14.13 -14.97 -8.15
N ASP A 141 -14.63 -15.08 -6.90
CA ASP A 141 -14.71 -13.94 -5.97
C ASP A 141 -13.32 -13.36 -5.67
N TYR A 142 -12.33 -14.22 -5.39
CA TYR A 142 -10.95 -13.80 -5.16
C TYR A 142 -10.36 -13.05 -6.36
N VAL A 143 -10.56 -13.55 -7.58
CA VAL A 143 -10.11 -12.87 -8.81
C VAL A 143 -10.81 -11.52 -8.99
N SER A 144 -12.10 -11.41 -8.65
CA SER A 144 -12.83 -10.15 -8.70
C SER A 144 -12.26 -9.12 -7.72
N LYS A 145 -12.04 -9.52 -6.45
CA LYS A 145 -11.46 -8.66 -5.42
C LYS A 145 -10.04 -8.22 -5.77
N GLN A 146 -9.24 -9.08 -6.41
CA GLN A 146 -7.90 -8.71 -6.89
C GLN A 146 -7.95 -7.61 -7.96
N LYS A 147 -8.95 -7.64 -8.86
CA LYS A 147 -9.14 -6.58 -9.86
C LYS A 147 -9.56 -5.26 -9.21
N GLU A 148 -10.46 -5.30 -8.23
CA GLU A 148 -10.89 -4.13 -7.47
C GLU A 148 -9.72 -3.47 -6.74
N ILE A 149 -8.90 -4.26 -6.04
CA ILE A 149 -7.68 -3.77 -5.38
C ILE A 149 -6.72 -3.12 -6.39
N ALA A 150 -6.54 -3.72 -7.57
CA ALA A 150 -5.69 -3.15 -8.61
C ALA A 150 -6.20 -1.81 -9.14
N MET A 151 -7.53 -1.67 -9.31
CA MET A 151 -8.16 -0.41 -9.69
C MET A 151 -7.96 0.67 -8.62
N LEU A 152 -8.27 0.36 -7.35
CA LEU A 152 -8.09 1.30 -6.24
C LEU A 152 -6.62 1.72 -6.06
N ALA A 153 -5.68 0.80 -6.27
CA ALA A 153 -4.26 1.12 -6.23
C ALA A 153 -3.85 2.07 -7.36
N GLN A 154 -4.46 1.95 -8.55
CA GLN A 154 -4.22 2.85 -9.66
C GLN A 154 -4.82 4.24 -9.40
N GLU A 155 -6.07 4.30 -8.93
CA GLU A 155 -6.72 5.56 -8.50
C GLU A 155 -5.90 6.27 -7.42
N GLY A 156 -5.39 5.53 -6.44
CA GLY A 156 -4.50 6.07 -5.41
C GLY A 156 -3.20 6.65 -5.97
N LYS A 157 -2.60 6.02 -6.99
CA LYS A 157 -1.41 6.56 -7.68
C LYS A 157 -1.72 7.85 -8.44
N ASP A 158 -2.84 7.88 -9.13
CA ASP A 158 -3.26 9.06 -9.89
C ASP A 158 -3.54 10.25 -8.95
N ALA A 159 -4.22 10.02 -7.81
CA ALA A 159 -4.43 11.04 -6.78
C ALA A 159 -3.11 11.56 -6.18
N VAL A 160 -2.12 10.69 -5.93
CA VAL A 160 -0.79 11.11 -5.45
C VAL A 160 -0.08 11.97 -6.49
N ARG A 161 -0.20 11.65 -7.79
CA ARG A 161 0.38 12.47 -8.87
C ARG A 161 -0.26 13.86 -8.89
N GLU A 162 -1.59 13.95 -8.82
CA GLU A 162 -2.30 15.23 -8.76
C GLU A 162 -1.89 16.07 -7.55
N LEU A 163 -1.77 15.45 -6.37
CA LEU A 163 -1.28 16.13 -5.16
C LEU A 163 0.16 16.66 -5.33
N GLN A 164 1.01 15.92 -6.02
CA GLN A 164 2.38 16.35 -6.29
C GLN A 164 2.42 17.55 -7.25
N GLU A 165 1.54 17.59 -8.26
CA GLU A 165 1.39 18.73 -9.16
C GLU A 165 0.89 19.97 -8.40
N ILE A 166 -0.15 19.83 -7.58
CA ILE A 166 -0.68 20.90 -6.73
C ILE A 166 0.40 21.44 -5.78
N LYS A 167 1.18 20.55 -5.17
CA LYS A 167 2.30 20.93 -4.30
C LYS A 167 3.34 21.75 -5.06
N ASN A 168 3.71 21.35 -6.26
CA ASN A 168 4.69 22.07 -7.07
C ASN A 168 4.18 23.45 -7.48
N ASP A 169 2.90 23.56 -7.88
CA ASP A 169 2.26 24.86 -8.17
C ASP A 169 2.21 25.78 -6.95
N ALA A 170 1.90 25.24 -5.77
CA ALA A 170 1.91 26.00 -4.52
C ALA A 170 3.32 26.53 -4.17
N ILE A 171 4.36 25.71 -4.37
CA ILE A 171 5.76 26.13 -4.17
C ILE A 171 6.12 27.26 -5.14
N GLN A 172 5.73 27.17 -6.40
CA GLN A 172 6.00 28.22 -7.38
C GLN A 172 5.30 29.54 -6.98
N LYS A 173 4.03 29.48 -6.61
CA LYS A 173 3.27 30.65 -6.13
C LYS A 173 3.89 31.27 -4.88
N GLN A 174 4.43 30.46 -3.98
CA GLN A 174 5.16 30.95 -2.82
C GLN A 174 6.42 31.74 -3.23
N GLN A 175 7.21 31.20 -4.16
CA GLN A 175 8.41 31.89 -4.67
C GLN A 175 8.06 33.20 -5.38
N ASP A 176 6.97 33.21 -6.16
CA ASP A 176 6.49 34.43 -6.83
C ASP A 176 6.07 35.49 -5.80
N LEU A 177 5.41 35.08 -4.71
CA LEU A 177 5.03 35.98 -3.62
C LEU A 177 6.26 36.55 -2.89
N GLU A 178 7.27 35.72 -2.60
CA GLU A 178 8.53 36.16 -1.99
C GLU A 178 9.26 37.19 -2.89
N ASN A 179 9.27 36.95 -4.20
CA ASN A 179 9.83 37.91 -5.16
C ASN A 179 9.08 39.25 -5.16
N LEU A 180 7.74 39.22 -5.09
CA LEU A 180 6.92 40.44 -4.98
C LEU A 180 7.20 41.20 -3.70
N TYR A 181 7.33 40.52 -2.55
CA TYR A 181 7.69 41.16 -1.29
C TYR A 181 9.02 41.89 -1.39
N ARG A 182 10.06 41.25 -1.95
CA ARG A 182 11.38 41.88 -2.16
C ARG A 182 11.28 43.16 -3.01
N ILE A 183 10.50 43.13 -4.10
CA ILE A 183 10.31 44.31 -4.97
C ILE A 183 9.61 45.44 -4.20
N ILE A 184 8.63 45.12 -3.36
CA ILE A 184 7.91 46.12 -2.54
C ILE A 184 8.85 46.73 -1.51
N GLU A 185 9.66 45.93 -0.82
CA GLU A 185 10.64 46.40 0.16
C GLU A 185 11.65 47.36 -0.48
N GLU A 186 12.17 47.03 -1.65
CA GLU A 186 13.09 47.90 -2.40
C GLU A 186 12.41 49.24 -2.76
N LYS A 187 11.16 49.20 -3.26
CA LYS A 187 10.40 50.42 -3.56
C LYS A 187 10.14 51.27 -2.32
N ILE A 188 9.85 50.66 -1.17
CA ILE A 188 9.66 51.37 0.10
C ILE A 188 10.97 52.05 0.52
N SER A 189 12.09 51.33 0.46
CA SER A 189 13.43 51.87 0.78
C SER A 189 13.78 53.08 -0.11
N ASN A 190 13.60 52.94 -1.43
CA ASN A 190 13.83 54.02 -2.39
C ASN A 190 12.94 55.25 -2.12
N ARG A 191 11.67 55.03 -1.74
CA ARG A 191 10.76 56.12 -1.35
C ARG A 191 11.20 56.80 -0.06
N GLN A 192 11.69 56.06 0.94
CA GLN A 192 12.20 56.64 2.19
C GLN A 192 13.41 57.54 1.95
N ILE A 193 14.35 57.14 1.09
CA ILE A 193 15.48 57.99 0.69
C ILE A 193 14.98 59.29 0.05
N THR A 194 14.01 59.17 -0.86
CA THR A 194 13.39 60.33 -1.52
C THR A 194 12.73 61.26 -0.51
N ILE A 195 11.95 60.74 0.42
CA ILE A 195 11.29 61.52 1.48
C ILE A 195 12.32 62.22 2.37
N LYS A 196 13.43 61.57 2.73
CA LYS A 196 14.51 62.19 3.50
C LYS A 196 15.11 63.39 2.75
N ARG A 197 15.39 63.25 1.45
CA ARG A 197 15.89 64.35 0.61
C ARG A 197 14.91 65.52 0.53
N ILE A 198 13.61 65.23 0.35
CA ILE A 198 12.56 66.27 0.34
C ILE A 198 12.50 67.00 1.68
N LYS A 199 12.56 66.28 2.80
CA LYS A 199 12.57 66.88 4.16
C LYS A 199 13.77 67.80 4.36
N GLN A 200 14.96 67.36 3.95
CA GLN A 200 16.18 68.16 4.04
C GLN A 200 16.08 69.45 3.20
N LYS A 201 15.67 69.35 1.94
CA LYS A 201 15.47 70.54 1.10
C LYS A 201 14.44 71.50 1.69
N ARG A 202 13.37 70.96 2.28
CA ARG A 202 12.35 71.78 2.94
C ARG A 202 12.92 72.54 4.14
N SER A 203 13.77 71.92 4.96
CA SER A 203 14.44 72.65 6.05
C SER A 203 15.38 73.74 5.53
N GLU A 204 16.12 73.48 4.44
CA GLU A 204 16.99 74.48 3.81
C GLU A 204 16.17 75.68 3.30
N TYR A 205 15.04 75.44 2.61
CA TYR A 205 14.14 76.50 2.17
C TYR A 205 13.56 77.30 3.34
N ASN A 206 13.16 76.65 4.43
CA ASN A 206 12.65 77.35 5.61
C ASN A 206 13.72 78.29 6.20
N THR A 207 14.98 77.84 6.30
CA THR A 207 16.09 78.71 6.78
C THR A 207 16.33 79.89 5.84
N GLN A 208 16.27 79.66 4.52
CA GLN A 208 16.39 80.74 3.54
C GLN A 208 15.24 81.75 3.65
N GLU A 209 14.01 81.28 3.88
CA GLU A 209 12.84 82.13 4.09
C GLU A 209 12.98 83.00 5.34
N GLU A 210 13.45 82.42 6.46
CA GLU A 210 13.76 83.15 7.69
C GLU A 210 14.85 84.21 7.49
N GLU A 211 15.90 83.90 6.72
CA GLU A 211 16.98 84.85 6.40
C GLU A 211 16.49 86.01 5.53
N ILE A 212 15.66 85.72 4.51
CA ILE A 212 15.05 86.74 3.66
C ILE A 212 14.15 87.66 4.50
N GLU A 213 13.31 87.10 5.37
CA GLU A 213 12.44 87.90 6.25
C GLU A 213 13.27 88.78 7.18
N ARG A 214 14.34 88.24 7.77
CA ARG A 214 15.27 89.02 8.60
C ARG A 214 15.91 90.17 7.82
N LEU A 215 16.45 89.90 6.62
CA LEU A 215 17.04 90.92 5.76
C LEU A 215 16.02 91.99 5.38
N PHE A 216 14.79 91.58 5.08
CA PHE A 216 13.70 92.49 4.78
C PHE A 216 13.40 93.43 5.96
N GLN A 217 13.30 92.90 7.19
CA GLN A 217 13.11 93.73 8.39
C GLN A 217 14.30 94.67 8.65
N GLU A 218 15.53 94.20 8.43
CA GLU A 218 16.73 95.03 8.57
C GLU A 218 16.74 96.20 7.57
N ILE A 219 16.45 95.92 6.30
CA ILE A 219 16.33 96.93 5.25
C ILE A 219 15.22 97.92 5.60
N LYS A 220 14.04 97.43 6.00
CA LYS A 220 12.91 98.27 6.40
C LYS A 220 13.29 99.23 7.54
N ASN A 221 13.93 98.71 8.59
CA ASN A 221 14.38 99.53 9.73
C ASN A 221 15.44 100.56 9.30
N ARG A 222 16.40 100.15 8.48
CA ARG A 222 17.44 101.04 7.94
C ARG A 222 16.83 102.20 7.14
N VAL A 223 15.86 101.90 6.28
CA VAL A 223 15.15 102.89 5.46
C VAL A 223 14.39 103.87 6.35
N VAL A 224 13.65 103.38 7.35
CA VAL A 224 12.92 104.24 8.31
C VAL A 224 13.87 105.15 9.10
N GLU A 225 14.97 104.62 9.63
CA GLU A 225 15.94 105.41 10.40
C GLU A 225 16.66 106.46 9.54
N ARG A 226 16.99 106.12 8.29
CA ARG A 226 17.54 107.07 7.32
C ARG A 226 16.56 108.20 7.01
N SER A 227 15.27 107.89 6.77
CA SER A 227 14.23 108.91 6.59
C SER A 227 14.14 109.84 7.80
N LYS A 228 14.16 109.30 9.04
CA LYS A 228 14.14 110.11 10.27
C LYS A 228 15.36 111.02 10.37
N LYS A 229 16.57 110.50 10.12
CA LYS A 229 17.81 111.28 10.15
C LYS A 229 17.81 112.36 9.07
N ALA A 230 17.36 112.03 7.85
CA ALA A 230 17.24 112.97 6.75
C ALA A 230 16.36 114.16 7.16
N LYS A 231 15.16 113.87 7.68
CA LYS A 231 14.21 114.90 8.14
C LYS A 231 14.75 115.76 9.29
N LYS A 232 15.55 115.20 10.19
CA LYS A 232 16.01 115.90 11.40
C LYS A 232 17.27 116.74 11.18
N TYR A 233 18.22 116.22 10.42
CA TYR A 233 19.57 116.77 10.38
C TYR A 233 19.93 117.45 9.07
N ILE A 234 19.23 117.14 7.96
CA ILE A 234 19.52 117.77 6.67
C ILE A 234 18.90 119.17 6.63
N ILE A 235 19.71 120.14 6.22
CA ILE A 235 19.35 121.54 6.06
C ILE A 235 19.84 122.03 4.70
N ARG A 236 19.20 123.08 4.19
CA ARG A 236 19.56 123.71 2.93
C ARG A 236 21.02 124.18 2.95
N GLY A 237 21.72 124.01 1.82
CA GLY A 237 23.12 124.42 1.64
C GLY A 237 24.17 123.35 1.94
N MET A 238 23.81 122.20 2.53
CA MET A 238 24.76 121.09 2.70
C MET A 238 25.23 120.51 1.36
N LYS A 239 26.50 120.10 1.24
CA LYS A 239 27.02 119.49 -0.01
C LYS A 239 26.57 118.04 -0.14
N LYS A 240 26.47 117.52 -1.37
CA LYS A 240 26.16 116.10 -1.66
C LYS A 240 27.01 115.12 -0.83
N GLU A 241 28.30 115.40 -0.68
CA GLU A 241 29.21 114.53 0.07
C GLU A 241 28.91 114.54 1.57
N ASP A 242 28.54 115.69 2.15
CA ASP A 242 28.16 115.79 3.56
C ASP A 242 26.87 115.00 3.84
N VAL A 243 25.88 115.09 2.94
CA VAL A 243 24.64 114.29 3.01
C VAL A 243 24.93 112.80 2.91
N LYS A 244 25.81 112.41 1.98
CA LYS A 244 26.23 111.01 1.80
C LYS A 244 27.01 110.48 3.00
N ASN A 245 27.86 111.30 3.62
CA ASN A 245 28.59 110.94 4.83
C ASN A 245 27.64 110.76 6.03
N LEU A 246 26.59 111.59 6.12
CA LEU A 246 25.65 111.56 7.24
C LEU A 246 24.61 110.44 7.13
N LEU A 247 24.08 110.18 5.92
CA LEU A 247 22.97 109.25 5.70
C LEU A 247 23.40 107.95 4.99
N GLY A 248 24.60 107.92 4.42
CA GLY A 248 25.09 106.85 3.56
C GLY A 248 24.65 107.01 2.10
N LYS A 249 24.81 105.93 1.32
CA LYS A 249 24.31 105.87 -0.06
C LYS A 249 22.76 105.97 -0.08
N PRO A 250 22.18 106.79 -0.96
CA PRO A 250 20.73 106.90 -1.12
C PRO A 250 20.11 105.57 -1.57
N ASP A 251 18.84 105.37 -1.24
CA ASP A 251 18.07 104.18 -1.60
C ASP A 251 17.67 104.21 -3.09
N GLY A 252 17.58 105.41 -3.68
CA GLY A 252 17.41 105.62 -5.12
C GLY A 252 17.95 106.99 -5.53
N VAL A 253 18.43 107.10 -6.78
CA VAL A 253 18.89 108.36 -7.38
C VAL A 253 18.16 108.52 -8.70
N GLU A 254 17.51 109.66 -8.91
CA GLU A 254 16.82 109.94 -10.16
C GLU A 254 17.81 110.16 -11.32
N LEU A 255 17.36 109.98 -12.56
CA LEU A 255 18.20 109.96 -13.78
C LEU A 255 19.14 111.17 -13.95
N LEU A 256 18.78 112.34 -13.42
CA LEU A 256 19.60 113.56 -13.50
C LEU A 256 20.60 113.70 -12.32
N GLY A 257 20.61 112.75 -11.39
CA GLY A 257 21.57 112.69 -10.28
C GLY A 257 21.36 113.71 -9.16
N ASP A 258 20.33 114.56 -9.30
CA ASP A 258 20.06 115.71 -8.44
C ASP A 258 18.93 115.49 -7.43
N LEU A 259 18.21 114.37 -7.52
CA LEU A 259 17.25 113.93 -6.51
C LEU A 259 17.69 112.61 -5.90
N TRP A 260 17.91 112.62 -4.58
CA TRP A 260 18.28 111.42 -3.82
C TRP A 260 17.15 111.03 -2.87
N HIS A 261 16.77 109.77 -2.90
CA HIS A 261 15.75 109.23 -2.01
C HIS A 261 16.38 108.51 -0.82
N TYR A 262 15.92 108.82 0.38
CA TYR A 262 16.26 108.18 1.64
C TYR A 262 14.97 107.73 2.33
N GLY A 263 14.46 106.59 1.89
CA GLY A 263 13.13 106.07 2.21
C GLY A 263 12.01 106.98 1.73
N SER A 264 11.23 107.48 2.67
CA SER A 264 10.10 108.39 2.39
C SER A 264 10.52 109.85 2.17
N ILE A 265 11.79 110.18 2.39
CA ILE A 265 12.30 111.55 2.27
C ILE A 265 13.13 111.68 1.00
N SER A 266 12.90 112.74 0.25
CA SER A 266 13.59 113.06 -1.00
C SER A 266 14.38 114.34 -0.84
N ILE A 267 15.66 114.32 -1.17
CA ILE A 267 16.57 115.45 -1.04
C ILE A 267 16.94 115.93 -2.43
N PHE A 268 16.56 117.16 -2.75
CA PHE A 268 16.92 117.83 -4.00
C PHE A 268 18.23 118.60 -3.84
N PHE A 269 19.06 118.52 -4.86
CA PHE A 269 20.30 119.25 -4.96
C PHE A 269 20.25 120.22 -6.13
N SER A 270 20.74 121.44 -5.91
CA SER A 270 20.94 122.43 -6.97
C SER A 270 22.32 123.05 -6.78
N GLY A 271 23.13 123.09 -7.85
CA GLY A 271 24.51 123.55 -7.78
C GLY A 271 25.42 122.71 -6.85
N GLY A 272 25.08 121.44 -6.64
CA GLY A 272 25.85 120.51 -5.79
C GLY A 272 25.56 120.59 -4.28
N VAL A 273 24.61 121.44 -3.86
CA VAL A 273 24.18 121.59 -2.46
C VAL A 273 22.67 121.34 -2.32
N VAL A 274 22.22 120.99 -1.11
CA VAL A 274 20.79 120.73 -0.80
C VAL A 274 19.98 122.00 -1.04
N SER A 275 19.06 121.94 -1.99
CA SER A 275 18.08 123.00 -2.25
C SER A 275 16.78 122.76 -1.48
N GLU A 276 16.36 121.51 -1.36
CA GLU A 276 15.08 121.16 -0.74
C GLU A 276 15.10 119.74 -0.14
N VAL A 277 14.30 119.53 0.90
CA VAL A 277 14.07 118.24 1.53
C VAL A 277 12.55 118.07 1.62
N ILE A 278 12.03 117.03 0.97
CA ILE A 278 10.60 116.69 0.88
C ILE A 278 10.34 115.42 1.67
#